data_AF-A0A3P7ND46-F1
#
_entry.id   AF-A0A3P7ND46-F1
#
_cell.length_a   1.000
_cell.length_b   1.000
_cell.length_c   1.000
_cell.angle_alpha   90.00
_cell.angle_beta   90.00
_cell.angle_gamma   90.00
#
_symmetry.space_group_name_H-M   'P 1'
#
loop_
_entity.id
_entity.type
_entity.pdbx_description
1 polymer ?
#
loop_
_entity_poly.entity_id
_entity_poly.type
_entity_poly.pdbx_seq_one_letter_code
_entity_poly.pdbx_strand_id
1 'polypeptide(L)'
;MNSNVELKFVNPVTAEPSNLVLWNEVVALGKVRLNHGSGYFRVHELPGAPFEASVTPKAQGGGSLRIEDLCVSGDPLDIPVKITDIHSLVIYGPQFMEVGSEAEVYVDAVDEAGSSFSRDHGALSNAVIESADPAVHITKISGSRYKVKALSTGAVSLTSSAKSTSGKILNARPHTIQVFSSFTLHPQKITLIPESTFQLEVIGGPQPTPQIDITLNNSQIAKVEPNALITSKKL
;
A
#
# COMPACT_ATOMS: atom_id res chain seq x y z
N MET A 1 43.48 -29.36 19.12
CA MET A 1 42.66 -28.26 18.55
C MET A 1 41.39 -28.91 18.01
N ASN A 2 40.26 -28.79 18.70
CA ASN A 2 38.98 -29.30 18.20
C ASN A 2 38.28 -28.15 17.46
N SER A 3 38.28 -28.21 16.12
CA SER A 3 37.44 -27.35 15.28
C SER A 3 36.03 -27.94 15.24
N ASN A 4 35.09 -27.28 15.91
CA ASN A 4 33.67 -27.58 15.81
C ASN A 4 33.07 -26.71 14.68
N VAL A 5 32.34 -27.33 13.76
CA VAL A 5 31.66 -26.65 12.65
C VAL A 5 30.17 -26.71 12.92
N GLU A 6 29.57 -25.59 13.27
CA GLU A 6 28.13 -25.48 13.52
C GLU A 6 27.44 -25.03 12.23
N LEU A 7 26.68 -25.94 11.61
CA LEU A 7 25.91 -25.66 10.40
C LEU A 7 24.48 -25.27 10.79
N LYS A 8 24.15 -23.98 10.65
CA LYS A 8 22.81 -23.44 10.94
C LYS A 8 21.94 -23.52 9.68
N PHE A 9 21.13 -24.56 9.58
CA PHE A 9 20.25 -24.82 8.42
C PHE A 9 18.87 -24.13 8.49
N VAL A 10 18.60 -23.40 9.57
CA VAL A 10 17.26 -22.85 9.85
C VAL A 10 17.35 -21.33 9.96
N ASN A 11 16.53 -20.65 9.16
CA ASN A 11 16.38 -19.20 9.24
C ASN A 11 15.77 -18.81 10.59
N PRO A 12 16.20 -17.68 11.19
CA PRO A 12 15.59 -17.16 12.41
C PRO A 12 14.08 -16.95 12.26
N VAL A 13 13.34 -17.14 13.35
CA VAL A 13 11.89 -16.89 13.38
C VAL A 13 11.58 -15.43 13.10
N THR A 14 10.53 -15.20 12.31
CA THR A 14 10.02 -13.88 11.92
C THR A 14 8.51 -13.86 12.05
N ALA A 15 7.91 -12.69 12.26
CA ALA A 15 6.47 -12.54 12.46
C ALA A 15 5.83 -11.71 11.35
N GLU A 16 4.64 -12.13 10.92
CA GLU A 16 3.80 -11.40 9.97
C GLU A 16 2.37 -11.31 10.51
N PRO A 17 1.86 -10.09 10.83
CA PRO A 17 2.58 -8.82 10.81
C PRO A 17 3.66 -8.72 11.91
N SER A 18 4.63 -7.81 11.73
CA SER A 18 5.74 -7.60 12.69
C SER A 18 5.34 -6.82 13.95
N ASN A 19 4.17 -6.19 13.93
CA ASN A 19 3.54 -5.51 15.06
C ASN A 19 2.02 -5.70 14.99
N LEU A 20 1.35 -5.57 16.13
CA LEU A 20 -0.09 -5.79 16.23
C LEU A 20 -0.76 -4.59 16.91
N VAL A 21 -1.77 -4.02 16.25
CA VAL A 21 -2.60 -2.95 16.81
C VAL A 21 -4.04 -3.45 16.88
N LEU A 22 -4.59 -3.48 18.10
CA LEU A 22 -5.91 -4.02 18.40
C LEU A 22 -6.83 -2.94 18.94
N TRP A 23 -8.10 -3.06 18.59
CA TRP A 23 -9.11 -2.11 19.02
C TRP A 23 -9.66 -2.45 20.40
N ASN A 24 -9.71 -1.45 21.28
CA ASN A 24 -10.15 -1.55 22.68
C ASN A 24 -11.67 -1.76 22.88
N GLU A 25 -12.48 -1.84 21.82
CA GLU A 25 -13.95 -1.94 21.95
C GLU A 25 -14.52 -3.32 21.55
N VAL A 26 -13.73 -4.15 20.88
CA VAL A 26 -14.18 -5.45 20.35
C VAL A 26 -13.43 -6.57 21.07
N VAL A 27 -14.04 -7.75 21.21
CA VAL A 27 -13.31 -9.02 21.46
C VAL A 27 -12.46 -9.32 20.23
N ALA A 28 -11.49 -8.45 19.96
CA ALA A 28 -10.64 -8.44 18.80
C ALA A 28 -9.55 -9.48 19.02
N LEU A 29 -9.57 -10.55 18.24
CA LEU A 29 -8.50 -11.55 18.29
C LEU A 29 -7.39 -11.14 17.33
N GLY A 30 -6.21 -10.84 17.86
CA GLY A 30 -5.02 -10.65 17.06
C GLY A 30 -4.39 -11.98 16.66
N LYS A 31 -4.06 -12.15 15.37
CA LYS A 31 -3.32 -13.31 14.86
C LYS A 31 -1.98 -12.84 14.30
N VAL A 32 -0.92 -13.56 14.66
CA VAL A 32 0.41 -13.37 14.10
C VAL A 32 0.87 -14.70 13.54
N ARG A 33 1.33 -14.70 12.30
CA ARG A 33 1.92 -15.88 11.67
C ARG A 33 3.42 -15.86 11.89
N LEU A 34 3.95 -16.96 12.42
CA LEU A 34 5.39 -17.16 12.51
C LEU A 34 5.89 -17.79 11.22
N ASN A 35 6.93 -17.20 10.68
CA ASN A 35 7.63 -17.66 9.49
C ASN A 35 9.03 -18.12 9.92
N HIS A 36 9.50 -19.24 9.35
CA HIS A 36 10.79 -19.89 9.65
C HIS A 36 10.87 -20.50 11.06
N GLY A 37 12.06 -20.58 11.67
CA GLY A 37 12.28 -21.24 12.96
C GLY A 37 12.15 -22.77 12.92
N SER A 38 12.25 -23.40 14.09
CA SER A 38 12.21 -24.85 14.26
C SER A 38 10.80 -25.46 14.25
N GLY A 39 9.77 -24.63 14.43
CA GLY A 39 8.40 -25.10 14.68
C GLY A 39 8.09 -25.34 16.16
N TYR A 40 9.08 -25.28 17.06
CA TYR A 40 8.90 -25.44 18.50
C TYR A 40 9.18 -24.12 19.24
N PHE A 41 8.10 -23.42 19.60
CA PHE A 41 8.17 -22.09 20.17
C PHE A 41 7.56 -22.04 21.58
N ARG A 42 8.14 -21.20 22.44
CA ARG A 42 7.57 -20.81 23.73
C ARG A 42 7.14 -19.35 23.66
N VAL A 43 5.91 -19.09 24.04
CA VAL A 43 5.36 -17.74 24.15
C VAL A 43 5.46 -17.28 25.61
N HIS A 44 6.17 -16.19 25.82
CA HIS A 44 6.30 -15.53 27.12
C HIS A 44 5.32 -14.36 27.19
N GLU A 45 4.39 -14.44 28.13
CA GLU A 45 3.58 -13.29 28.53
C GLU A 45 4.46 -12.38 29.40
N LEU A 46 4.76 -11.17 28.92
CA LEU A 46 5.51 -10.22 29.73
C LEU A 46 4.61 -9.67 30.85
N PRO A 47 5.05 -9.65 32.12
CA PRO A 47 4.25 -9.14 33.23
C PRO A 47 3.88 -7.67 32.97
N GLY A 48 2.58 -7.36 33.03
CA GLY A 48 2.02 -6.05 32.68
C GLY A 48 1.41 -5.95 31.28
N ALA A 49 1.49 -7.02 30.48
CA ALA A 49 0.80 -7.08 29.19
C ALA A 49 -0.73 -7.20 29.38
N PRO A 50 -1.55 -6.41 28.67
CA PRO A 50 -3.01 -6.41 28.79
C PRO A 50 -3.73 -7.56 28.03
N PHE A 51 -3.07 -8.71 27.80
CA PHE A 51 -3.58 -9.82 26.96
C PHE A 51 -3.11 -11.21 27.45
N GLU A 52 -3.79 -12.29 27.04
CA GLU A 52 -3.42 -13.71 27.29
C GLU A 52 -2.89 -14.39 26.01
N ALA A 53 -2.43 -15.65 26.07
CA ALA A 53 -1.87 -16.48 24.97
C ALA A 53 -2.64 -16.50 23.63
N SER A 54 -3.86 -15.97 23.60
CA SER A 54 -4.52 -15.40 22.42
C SER A 54 -4.70 -13.90 22.64
N VAL A 55 -4.06 -13.06 21.82
CA VAL A 55 -4.02 -11.60 22.06
C VAL A 55 -5.42 -11.01 21.97
N THR A 56 -6.06 -10.87 23.14
CA THR A 56 -7.41 -10.37 23.32
C THR A 56 -7.34 -9.14 24.21
N PRO A 57 -7.85 -7.99 23.78
CA PRO A 57 -7.78 -6.78 24.56
C PRO A 57 -8.50 -6.90 25.91
N LYS A 58 -7.78 -6.60 27.01
CA LYS A 58 -8.41 -6.43 28.35
C LYS A 58 -8.55 -4.97 28.76
N ALA A 59 -7.58 -4.12 28.38
CA ALA A 59 -7.57 -2.68 28.65
C ALA A 59 -6.68 -1.95 27.62
N GLN A 60 -6.85 -0.63 27.49
CA GLN A 60 -5.95 0.20 26.68
C GLN A 60 -4.53 0.14 27.23
N GLY A 61 -3.55 0.12 26.32
CA GLY A 61 -2.15 0.08 26.70
C GLY A 61 -1.26 -0.56 25.63
N GLY A 62 0.03 -0.62 25.92
CA GLY A 62 1.02 -1.29 25.07
C GLY A 62 1.72 -2.41 25.82
N GLY A 63 2.14 -3.44 25.10
CA GLY A 63 2.96 -4.54 25.60
C GLY A 63 3.78 -5.16 24.46
N SER A 64 4.50 -6.24 24.76
CA SER A 64 5.18 -7.03 23.74
C SER A 64 4.91 -8.51 24.00
N LEU A 65 4.65 -9.26 22.92
CA LEU A 65 4.57 -10.70 22.94
C LEU A 65 5.97 -11.24 22.62
N ARG A 66 6.60 -11.93 23.58
CA ARG A 66 7.94 -12.48 23.38
C ARG A 66 7.87 -13.95 22.98
N ILE A 67 8.54 -14.29 21.88
CA ILE A 67 8.56 -15.64 21.32
C ILE A 67 9.99 -16.17 21.32
N GLU A 68 10.20 -17.29 21.97
CA GLU A 68 11.48 -17.98 22.07
C GLU A 68 11.43 -19.27 21.22
N ASP A 69 12.40 -19.45 20.31
CA ASP A 69 12.59 -20.71 19.60
C ASP A 69 13.42 -21.65 20.47
N LEU A 70 12.86 -22.82 20.82
CA LEU A 70 13.48 -23.73 21.78
C LEU A 70 14.61 -24.59 21.18
N CYS A 71 14.68 -24.66 19.84
CA CYS A 71 15.61 -25.54 19.15
C CYS A 71 16.64 -24.78 18.31
N VAL A 72 16.47 -23.46 18.13
CA VAL A 72 17.43 -22.60 17.43
C VAL A 72 18.00 -21.58 18.40
N SER A 73 19.33 -21.61 18.59
CA SER A 73 20.03 -20.57 19.36
C SER A 73 19.95 -19.23 18.61
N GLY A 74 19.27 -18.27 19.21
CA GLY A 74 19.06 -16.93 18.68
C GLY A 74 18.31 -16.05 19.67
N ASP A 75 18.25 -14.76 19.38
CA ASP A 75 17.51 -13.81 20.20
C ASP A 75 16.00 -14.09 20.12
N PRO A 76 15.25 -13.95 21.23
CA PRO A 76 13.81 -14.09 21.19
C PRO A 76 13.19 -12.97 20.34
N LEU A 77 12.12 -13.32 19.63
CA LEU A 77 11.36 -12.39 18.80
C LEU A 77 10.33 -11.66 19.67
N ASP A 78 10.49 -10.34 19.76
CA ASP A 78 9.53 -9.45 20.41
C ASP A 78 8.57 -8.86 19.38
N ILE A 79 7.27 -9.11 19.54
CA ILE A 79 6.20 -8.55 18.71
C ILE A 79 5.48 -7.47 19.52
N PRO A 80 5.65 -6.18 19.19
CA PRO A 80 4.93 -5.11 19.86
C PRO A 80 3.42 -5.23 19.66
N VAL A 81 2.67 -5.11 20.76
CA VAL A 81 1.21 -5.12 20.77
C VAL A 81 0.71 -3.81 21.36
N LYS A 82 -0.17 -3.12 20.65
CA LYS A 82 -0.83 -1.89 21.11
C LYS A 82 -2.34 -2.08 21.11
N ILE A 83 -2.99 -1.76 22.22
CA ILE A 83 -4.45 -1.71 22.34
C ILE A 83 -4.86 -0.25 22.46
N THR A 84 -5.64 0.23 21.50
CA THR A 84 -6.03 1.65 21.39
C THR A 84 -7.37 1.79 20.68
N ASP A 85 -7.95 2.99 20.72
CA ASP A 85 -9.17 3.34 19.99
C ASP A 85 -8.88 3.75 18.54
N ILE A 86 -9.85 3.50 17.66
CA ILE A 86 -9.81 3.98 16.27
C ILE A 86 -10.01 5.50 16.27
N HIS A 87 -9.07 6.20 15.64
CA HIS A 87 -9.14 7.64 15.48
C HIS A 87 -9.83 8.04 14.17
N SER A 88 -9.40 7.43 13.05
CA SER A 88 -9.92 7.74 11.71
C SER A 88 -9.81 6.56 10.76
N LEU A 89 -10.48 6.66 9.61
CA LEU A 89 -10.30 5.72 8.50
C LEU A 89 -9.28 6.29 7.48
N VAL A 90 -8.64 5.40 6.72
CA VAL A 90 -7.74 5.75 5.62
C VAL A 90 -8.07 4.89 4.42
N ILE A 91 -8.12 5.51 3.25
CA ILE A 91 -8.27 4.81 1.98
C ILE A 91 -6.87 4.66 1.37
N TYR A 92 -6.51 3.44 1.00
CA TYR A 92 -5.28 3.14 0.28
C TYR A 92 -5.61 2.77 -1.16
N GLY A 93 -4.88 3.35 -2.11
CA GLY A 93 -5.09 3.17 -3.53
C GLY A 93 -4.08 3.96 -4.38
N PRO A 94 -4.14 3.84 -5.71
CA PRO A 94 -3.29 4.64 -6.59
C PRO A 94 -3.67 6.12 -6.53
N GLN A 95 -2.70 7.00 -6.79
CA GLN A 95 -2.96 8.44 -6.96
C GLN A 95 -3.21 8.83 -8.42
N PHE A 96 -2.81 7.98 -9.36
CA PHE A 96 -2.92 8.22 -10.79
C PHE A 96 -3.48 6.98 -11.49
N MET A 97 -4.42 7.16 -12.40
CA MET A 97 -5.01 6.08 -13.19
C MET A 97 -5.18 6.52 -14.65
N GLU A 98 -4.84 5.65 -15.59
CA GLU A 98 -5.15 5.89 -17.00
C GLU A 98 -6.64 5.57 -17.26
N VAL A 99 -7.31 6.35 -18.11
CA VAL A 99 -8.68 6.04 -18.56
C VAL A 99 -8.76 4.61 -19.09
N GLY A 100 -9.77 3.85 -18.61
CA GLY A 100 -9.99 2.46 -18.97
C GLY A 100 -9.28 1.44 -18.06
N SER A 101 -8.36 1.89 -17.19
CA SER A 101 -7.68 1.02 -16.22
C SER A 101 -8.56 0.68 -15.00
N GLU A 102 -8.21 -0.41 -14.32
CA GLU A 102 -8.81 -0.83 -13.05
C GLU A 102 -7.72 -0.96 -11.97
N ALA A 103 -8.05 -0.58 -10.74
CA ALA A 103 -7.16 -0.73 -9.59
C ALA A 103 -7.95 -1.16 -8.35
N GLU A 104 -7.27 -1.86 -7.44
CA GLU A 104 -7.81 -2.14 -6.12
C GLU A 104 -7.57 -0.99 -5.16
N VAL A 105 -8.58 -0.69 -4.36
CA VAL A 105 -8.50 0.25 -3.23
C VAL A 105 -9.05 -0.44 -1.98
N TYR A 106 -8.57 -0.06 -0.82
CA TYR A 106 -9.07 -0.63 0.43
C TYR A 106 -9.14 0.40 1.54
N VAL A 107 -10.07 0.20 2.46
CA VAL A 107 -10.20 1.02 3.68
C VAL A 107 -9.51 0.30 4.83
N ASP A 108 -8.76 1.07 5.60
CA ASP A 108 -8.19 0.65 6.87
C ASP A 108 -8.58 1.63 7.98
N ALA A 109 -8.47 1.16 9.22
CA ALA A 109 -8.63 1.99 10.40
C ALA A 109 -7.24 2.33 10.92
N VAL A 110 -7.07 3.56 11.42
CA VAL A 110 -5.82 4.00 12.03
C VAL A 110 -6.07 4.64 13.40
N ASP A 111 -5.08 4.51 14.28
CA ASP A 111 -5.07 5.20 15.56
C ASP A 111 -4.62 6.66 15.39
N GLU A 112 -4.53 7.40 16.49
CA GLU A 112 -4.09 8.81 16.47
C GLU A 112 -2.66 8.99 15.94
N ALA A 113 -1.81 7.97 16.08
CA ALA A 113 -0.44 7.97 15.57
C ALA A 113 -0.35 7.53 14.09
N GLY A 114 -1.48 7.18 13.46
CA GLY A 114 -1.52 6.69 12.08
C GLY A 114 -1.20 5.20 11.92
N SER A 115 -1.13 4.43 13.02
CA SER A 115 -0.86 2.99 12.96
C SER A 115 -2.12 2.24 12.53
N SER A 116 -2.00 1.44 11.47
CA SER A 116 -3.09 0.61 10.94
C SER A 116 -3.48 -0.50 11.93
N PHE A 117 -4.78 -0.71 12.07
CA PHE A 117 -5.35 -1.83 12.79
C PHE A 117 -5.37 -3.11 11.92
N SER A 118 -5.53 -4.29 12.53
CA SER A 118 -5.68 -5.53 11.74
C SER A 118 -6.96 -5.50 10.90
N ARG A 119 -6.87 -6.01 9.67
CA ARG A 119 -7.99 -5.95 8.70
C ARG A 119 -9.21 -6.81 9.08
N ASP A 120 -9.04 -7.69 10.07
CA ASP A 120 -10.10 -8.60 10.57
C ASP A 120 -11.02 -7.97 11.62
N HIS A 121 -10.85 -6.68 11.94
CA HIS A 121 -11.70 -6.02 12.92
C HIS A 121 -13.07 -5.64 12.33
N GLY A 122 -14.14 -5.97 13.07
CA GLY A 122 -15.52 -5.76 12.65
C GLY A 122 -15.89 -4.32 12.25
N ALA A 123 -15.17 -3.30 12.73
CA ALA A 123 -15.37 -1.89 12.35
C ALA A 123 -15.06 -1.57 10.89
N LEU A 124 -14.31 -2.43 10.17
CA LEU A 124 -14.04 -2.26 8.74
C LEU A 124 -15.07 -2.98 7.87
N SER A 125 -15.84 -3.89 8.43
CA SER A 125 -16.80 -4.71 7.67
C SER A 125 -17.93 -3.88 7.03
N ASN A 126 -18.29 -2.77 7.67
CA ASN A 126 -19.33 -1.84 7.25
C ASN A 126 -18.78 -0.55 6.61
N ALA A 127 -17.46 -0.42 6.41
CA ALA A 127 -16.91 0.71 5.69
C ALA A 127 -17.40 0.69 4.25
N VAL A 128 -17.87 1.84 3.76
CA VAL A 128 -18.31 2.03 2.38
C VAL A 128 -17.42 3.08 1.72
N ILE A 129 -16.87 2.77 0.55
CA ILE A 129 -16.19 3.76 -0.30
C ILE A 129 -17.18 4.30 -1.31
N GLU A 130 -17.25 5.62 -1.42
CA GLU A 130 -18.11 6.34 -2.35
C GLU A 130 -17.34 7.43 -3.09
N SER A 131 -17.86 7.82 -4.25
CA SER A 131 -17.41 8.97 -5.03
C SER A 131 -18.65 9.61 -5.65
N ALA A 132 -18.72 10.94 -5.59
CA ALA A 132 -19.74 11.71 -6.32
C ALA A 132 -19.37 11.93 -7.80
N ASP A 133 -18.12 11.62 -8.17
CA ASP A 133 -17.59 11.88 -9.50
C ASP A 133 -17.88 10.71 -10.47
N PRO A 134 -18.55 10.95 -11.61
CA PRO A 134 -18.81 9.92 -12.63
C PRO A 134 -17.56 9.47 -13.39
N ALA A 135 -16.41 10.12 -13.22
CA ALA A 135 -15.14 9.76 -13.83
C ALA A 135 -14.59 8.41 -13.33
N VAL A 136 -15.14 7.87 -12.24
CA VAL A 136 -14.82 6.52 -11.76
C VAL A 136 -16.08 5.68 -11.51
N HIS A 137 -15.93 4.37 -11.65
CA HIS A 137 -16.91 3.40 -11.18
C HIS A 137 -16.30 2.55 -10.07
N ILE A 138 -17.05 2.37 -8.97
CA ILE A 138 -16.57 1.68 -7.77
C ILE A 138 -17.40 0.42 -7.57
N THR A 139 -16.75 -0.72 -7.39
CA THR A 139 -17.40 -2.02 -7.16
C THR A 139 -16.80 -2.69 -5.92
N LYS A 140 -17.64 -3.17 -5.00
CA LYS A 140 -17.17 -3.88 -3.80
C LYS A 140 -16.65 -5.27 -4.18
N ILE A 141 -15.46 -5.63 -3.70
CA ILE A 141 -14.87 -6.97 -3.89
C ILE A 141 -15.23 -7.84 -2.68
N SER A 142 -14.69 -7.51 -1.50
CA SER A 142 -14.92 -8.22 -0.24
C SER A 142 -14.46 -7.39 0.94
N GLY A 143 -15.16 -7.47 2.08
CA GLY A 143 -14.80 -6.72 3.30
C GLY A 143 -14.64 -5.22 3.03
N SER A 144 -13.44 -4.69 3.31
CA SER A 144 -13.06 -3.29 3.04
C SER A 144 -12.34 -3.08 1.70
N ARG A 145 -12.31 -4.07 0.81
CA ARG A 145 -11.67 -4.01 -0.51
C ARG A 145 -12.67 -3.70 -1.62
N TYR A 146 -12.27 -2.80 -2.49
CA TYR A 146 -13.04 -2.30 -3.62
C TYR A 146 -12.17 -2.29 -4.87
N LYS A 147 -12.83 -2.35 -6.02
CA LYS A 147 -12.26 -2.12 -7.33
C LYS A 147 -12.74 -0.76 -7.83
N VAL A 148 -11.82 0.04 -8.33
CA VAL A 148 -12.10 1.32 -8.99
C VAL A 148 -11.74 1.19 -10.45
N LYS A 149 -12.65 1.59 -11.33
CA LYS A 149 -12.45 1.66 -12.78
C LYS A 149 -12.47 3.11 -13.23
N ALA A 150 -11.44 3.54 -13.94
CA ALA A 150 -11.34 4.87 -14.51
C ALA A 150 -12.15 4.97 -15.81
N LEU A 151 -13.11 5.89 -15.86
CA LEU A 151 -14.04 6.06 -16.99
C LEU A 151 -13.73 7.28 -17.85
N SER A 152 -13.35 8.41 -17.24
CA SER A 152 -13.02 9.65 -17.96
C SER A 152 -11.95 10.45 -17.22
N THR A 153 -11.29 11.37 -17.91
CA THR A 153 -10.26 12.22 -17.31
C THR A 153 -10.84 13.16 -16.25
N GLY A 154 -10.07 13.43 -15.19
CA GLY A 154 -10.50 14.30 -14.09
C GLY A 154 -9.80 14.01 -12.77
N ALA A 155 -10.01 14.88 -11.79
CA ALA A 155 -9.56 14.65 -10.42
C ALA A 155 -10.74 14.15 -9.58
N VAL A 156 -10.65 12.91 -9.12
CA VAL A 156 -11.69 12.24 -8.35
C VAL A 156 -11.29 12.17 -6.88
N SER A 157 -12.26 12.39 -5.99
CA SER A 157 -12.05 12.25 -4.55
C SER A 157 -12.88 11.08 -4.01
N LEU A 158 -12.20 10.04 -3.55
CA LEU A 158 -12.83 8.92 -2.85
C LEU A 158 -13.05 9.29 -1.38
N THR A 159 -14.24 9.04 -0.86
CA THR A 159 -14.57 9.19 0.56
C THR A 159 -14.99 7.86 1.14
N SER A 160 -14.85 7.71 2.45
CA SER A 160 -15.37 6.54 3.14
C SER A 160 -15.87 6.91 4.53
N SER A 161 -16.93 6.23 4.95
CA SER A 161 -17.42 6.31 6.32
C SER A 161 -17.74 4.91 6.84
N ALA A 162 -17.61 4.75 8.15
CA ALA A 162 -18.03 3.56 8.88
C ALA A 162 -18.66 3.96 10.21
N LYS A 163 -19.60 3.14 10.69
CA LYS A 163 -20.18 3.33 12.02
C LYS A 163 -19.44 2.44 13.02
N SER A 164 -18.88 3.06 14.05
CA SER A 164 -18.28 2.37 15.20
C SER A 164 -19.33 1.60 16.00
N THR A 165 -18.88 0.62 16.79
CA THR A 165 -19.71 -0.17 17.72
C THR A 165 -20.40 0.75 18.75
N SER A 166 -19.71 1.81 19.19
CA SER A 166 -20.21 2.89 20.04
C SER A 166 -21.19 3.84 19.36
N GLY A 167 -21.50 3.62 18.07
CA GLY A 167 -22.43 4.42 17.27
C GLY A 167 -21.82 5.69 16.66
N LYS A 168 -20.57 6.03 16.99
CA LYS A 168 -19.82 7.15 16.39
C LYS A 168 -19.58 6.89 14.90
N ILE A 169 -19.75 7.90 14.05
CA ILE A 169 -19.37 7.84 12.64
C ILE A 169 -17.88 8.18 12.52
N LEU A 170 -17.13 7.27 11.90
CA LEU A 170 -15.73 7.44 11.53
C LEU A 170 -15.68 7.80 10.05
N ASN A 171 -14.95 8.86 9.72
CA ASN A 171 -14.76 9.30 8.34
C ASN A 171 -13.31 9.11 7.93
N ALA A 172 -13.11 8.75 6.67
CA ALA A 172 -11.80 8.73 6.05
C ALA A 172 -11.40 10.13 5.59
N ARG A 173 -10.09 10.40 5.62
CA ARG A 173 -9.57 11.51 4.82
C ARG A 173 -9.81 11.23 3.34
N PRO A 174 -10.24 12.20 2.53
CA PRO A 174 -10.48 11.98 1.12
C PRO A 174 -9.20 11.51 0.41
N HIS A 175 -9.32 10.47 -0.42
CA HIS A 175 -8.22 9.96 -1.25
C HIS A 175 -8.41 10.41 -2.69
N THR A 176 -7.50 11.26 -3.16
CA THR A 176 -7.58 11.83 -4.50
C THR A 176 -6.91 10.93 -5.54
N ILE A 177 -7.59 10.71 -6.65
CA ILE A 177 -7.10 10.01 -7.83
C ILE A 177 -7.18 10.96 -9.02
N GLN A 178 -6.06 11.16 -9.70
CA GLN A 178 -6.07 11.78 -11.01
C GLN A 178 -6.27 10.73 -12.10
N VAL A 179 -7.36 10.84 -12.84
CA VAL A 179 -7.59 10.06 -14.05
C VAL A 179 -7.05 10.84 -15.26
N PHE A 180 -6.12 10.23 -15.99
CA PHE A 180 -5.43 10.84 -17.13
C PHE A 180 -5.66 10.05 -18.43
N SER A 181 -5.58 10.74 -19.57
CA SER A 181 -5.66 10.10 -20.88
C SER A 181 -4.34 9.44 -21.26
N SER A 182 -4.39 8.44 -22.13
CA SER A 182 -3.19 7.75 -22.62
C SER A 182 -2.08 8.71 -23.08
N PHE A 183 -0.84 8.35 -22.77
CA PHE A 183 0.34 9.11 -23.16
C PHE A 183 0.71 8.80 -24.61
N THR A 184 0.73 9.83 -25.46
CA THR A 184 1.04 9.67 -26.89
C THR A 184 1.92 10.80 -27.41
N LEU A 185 2.76 10.50 -28.40
CA LEU A 185 3.53 11.48 -29.16
C LEU A 185 2.83 11.77 -30.48
N HIS A 186 2.68 13.05 -30.84
CA HIS A 186 2.06 13.49 -32.07
C HIS A 186 3.03 14.30 -32.96
N PRO A 187 3.09 14.03 -34.27
CA PRO A 187 2.47 12.91 -34.97
C PRO A 187 3.22 11.59 -34.71
N GLN A 188 2.54 10.45 -34.85
CA GLN A 188 3.14 9.12 -34.63
C GLN A 188 4.20 8.74 -35.66
N LYS A 189 4.20 9.40 -36.82
CA LYS A 189 5.18 9.22 -37.89
C LYS A 189 5.57 10.59 -38.41
N ILE A 190 6.88 10.79 -38.55
CA ILE A 190 7.47 12.00 -39.12
C ILE A 190 8.40 11.60 -40.25
N THR A 191 8.46 12.44 -41.28
CA THR A 191 9.47 12.35 -42.34
C THR A 191 10.50 13.44 -42.08
N LEU A 192 11.73 13.04 -41.79
CA LEU A 192 12.82 13.98 -41.57
C LEU A 192 13.52 14.29 -42.89
N ILE A 193 13.55 15.56 -43.25
CA ILE A 193 14.40 16.07 -44.34
C ILE A 193 15.81 16.26 -43.76
N PRO A 194 16.91 15.97 -44.48
CA PRO A 194 18.26 16.25 -43.97
C PRO A 194 18.42 17.69 -43.50
N GLU A 195 19.09 17.88 -42.37
CA GLU A 195 19.33 19.19 -41.74
C GLU A 195 18.05 19.94 -41.31
N SER A 196 16.94 19.22 -41.08
CA SER A 196 15.67 19.78 -40.61
C SER A 196 15.42 19.49 -39.12
N THR A 197 14.55 20.29 -38.52
CA THR A 197 14.10 20.14 -37.13
C THR A 197 12.60 19.88 -37.08
N PHE A 198 12.18 18.99 -36.18
CA PHE A 198 10.78 18.69 -35.93
C PHE A 198 10.51 18.60 -34.42
N GLN A 199 9.46 19.28 -33.95
CA GLN A 199 9.05 19.25 -32.55
C GLN A 199 7.89 18.28 -32.38
N LEU A 200 8.10 17.19 -31.64
CA LEU A 200 7.01 16.29 -31.27
C LEU A 200 6.16 16.94 -30.17
N GLU A 201 4.85 16.73 -30.26
CA GLU A 201 3.91 17.11 -29.22
C GLU A 201 3.65 15.93 -28.29
N VAL A 202 3.70 16.17 -26.98
CA VAL A 202 3.32 15.20 -25.96
C VAL A 202 1.85 15.44 -25.61
N ILE A 203 1.01 14.43 -25.85
CA ILE A 203 -0.43 14.50 -25.59
C ILE A 203 -0.80 13.48 -24.51
N GLY A 204 -1.53 13.94 -23.49
CA GLY A 204 -2.02 13.11 -22.39
C GLY A 204 -1.00 12.87 -21.27
N GLY A 205 -1.16 11.76 -20.55
CA GLY A 205 -0.35 11.43 -19.39
C GLY A 205 -0.78 12.15 -18.09
N PRO A 206 -0.21 11.74 -16.94
CA PRO A 206 -0.51 12.33 -15.63
C PRO A 206 -0.09 13.80 -15.56
N GLN A 207 -0.72 14.57 -14.66
CA GLN A 207 -0.42 16.00 -14.45
C GLN A 207 -0.01 16.27 -12.99
N PRO A 208 1.08 17.02 -12.76
CA PRO A 208 1.95 17.61 -13.76
C PRO A 208 2.72 16.55 -14.55
N THR A 209 3.04 16.86 -15.81
CA THR A 209 3.80 15.95 -16.67
C THR A 209 5.14 15.62 -16.00
N PRO A 210 5.44 14.34 -15.74
CA PRO A 210 6.71 13.95 -15.15
C PRO A 210 7.85 14.23 -16.14
N GLN A 211 9.10 14.12 -15.68
CA GLN A 211 10.23 14.16 -16.59
C GLN A 211 10.12 13.01 -17.60
N ILE A 212 10.19 13.34 -18.90
CA ILE A 212 10.11 12.37 -20.00
C ILE A 212 11.50 12.20 -20.59
N ASP A 213 11.98 10.96 -20.60
CA ASP A 213 13.23 10.61 -21.28
C ASP A 213 12.92 10.10 -22.68
N ILE A 214 13.42 10.81 -23.70
CA ILE A 214 13.19 10.49 -25.11
C ILE A 214 14.51 10.05 -25.72
N THR A 215 14.50 8.89 -26.38
CA THR A 215 15.68 8.32 -27.04
C THR A 215 15.38 7.91 -28.47
N LEU A 216 16.41 7.93 -29.31
CA LEU A 216 16.34 7.47 -30.70
C LEU A 216 17.04 6.12 -30.82
N ASN A 217 16.39 5.18 -31.51
CA ASN A 217 17.00 3.89 -31.83
C ASN A 217 18.24 4.02 -32.73
N ASN A 218 18.32 5.08 -33.53
CA ASN A 218 19.47 5.37 -34.37
C ASN A 218 19.86 6.84 -34.26
N SER A 219 20.87 7.12 -33.43
CA SER A 219 21.42 8.47 -33.24
C SER A 219 22.38 8.91 -34.36
N GLN A 220 22.66 8.06 -35.35
CA GLN A 220 23.48 8.43 -36.52
C GLN A 220 22.69 9.26 -37.54
N ILE A 221 21.37 9.13 -37.58
CA ILE A 221 20.50 9.83 -38.55
C ILE A 221 19.85 11.10 -37.97
N ALA A 222 19.70 11.18 -36.65
CA ALA A 222 19.09 12.32 -35.96
C ALA A 222 19.55 12.40 -34.50
N LYS A 223 19.29 13.54 -33.87
CA LYS A 223 19.42 13.77 -32.42
C LYS A 223 18.06 14.15 -31.86
N VAL A 224 17.82 13.84 -30.58
CA VAL A 224 16.60 14.25 -29.87
C VAL A 224 16.97 14.94 -28.56
N GLU A 225 16.25 15.99 -28.23
CA GLU A 225 16.36 16.73 -26.97
C GLU A 225 15.23 16.33 -26.00
N PRO A 226 15.38 16.57 -24.68
CA PRO A 226 14.36 16.23 -23.69
C PRO A 226 13.01 16.90 -23.89
N ASN A 227 12.98 18.06 -24.57
CA ASN A 227 11.76 18.74 -24.98
C ASN A 227 11.07 18.09 -26.18
N ALA A 228 11.54 16.92 -26.67
CA ALA A 228 11.06 16.23 -27.85
C ALA A 228 11.38 16.92 -29.20
N LEU A 229 12.35 17.83 -29.23
CA LEU A 229 12.88 18.40 -30.46
C LEU A 229 13.83 17.41 -31.14
N ILE A 230 13.49 17.03 -32.37
CA ILE A 230 14.29 16.12 -33.20
C ILE A 230 15.00 16.93 -34.27
N THR A 231 16.32 16.75 -34.39
CA THR A 231 17.14 17.37 -35.44
C THR A 231 17.77 16.29 -36.28
N SER A 232 17.51 16.27 -37.59
CA SER A 232 18.14 15.33 -38.51
C SER A 232 19.58 15.73 -38.83
N LYS A 233 20.43 14.73 -39.02
CA LYS A 233 21.82 14.93 -39.43
C LYS A 233 21.91 15.01 -40.94
N LYS A 234 22.99 15.63 -41.40
CA LYS A 234 23.41 15.56 -42.80
C LYS A 234 23.84 14.11 -43.11
N LEU A 235 23.27 13.54 -44.17
CA LEU A 235 23.61 12.21 -44.69
C LEU A 235 24.78 12.30 -45.66
#